data_AF-A0A9R1QBF2-F1
#
_entry.id   AF-A0A9R1QBF2-F1
#
_cell.length_a   1.000
_cell.length_b   1.000
_cell.length_c   1.000
_cell.angle_alpha   90.00
_cell.angle_beta   90.00
_cell.angle_gamma   90.00
#
_symmetry.space_group_name_H-M   'P 1'
#
loop_
_entity.id
_entity.type
_entity.pdbx_description
1 polymer ?
#
loop_
_entity_poly.entity_id
_entity_poly.type
_entity_poly.pdbx_seq_one_letter_code
_entity_poly.pdbx_strand_id
1 'polypeptide(L)'
;MGGDEMAVALHSLFLWLLLLVGRRRRPDAASPAEPGRLGKARSRRRAAEEEDVRRRRALFCRVWAPAAGAETRGILLIVHGLNEHSGRYLHFAEQLTSCGFGVYAMDWIGHGGSDGLHGYVPSLDYVIEDMEVLLDKIMLENPDVPCFLLGHSTGGAVVLKASLYAHIRTRLEGIILTSPAVRVKPAHPIVGAVAPIFSLIAPKFQFKGANKRGIPVSRDPAALLAKYSDPLVYTGPIRVRTGHEILRISSYLLHNLKKVTVPFVVLHGTADRVTDPLASQELYTEAASRHKDLRLYEGFLHDLLFEPERDEIAADIIGWMDRTLGLQAV
;
A
#
# COMPACT_ATOMS: atom_id res chain seq x y z
N MET A 1 17.51 21.18 3.60
CA MET A 1 17.09 21.83 2.37
C MET A 1 15.69 22.35 2.57
N GLY A 2 15.55 23.67 2.69
CA GLY A 2 14.25 24.32 2.64
C GLY A 2 13.59 24.10 1.28
N GLY A 3 12.27 24.30 1.19
CA GLY A 3 11.50 24.11 -0.04
C GLY A 3 12.10 24.79 -1.28
N ASP A 4 12.77 25.93 -1.06
CA ASP A 4 13.43 26.70 -2.12
C ASP A 4 14.64 26.00 -2.74
N GLU A 5 15.47 25.31 -1.96
CA GLU A 5 16.65 24.60 -2.51
C GLU A 5 16.23 23.40 -3.37
N MET A 6 15.12 22.74 -3.01
CA MET A 6 14.58 21.62 -3.79
C MET A 6 13.88 22.10 -5.07
N ALA A 7 13.19 23.24 -5.00
CA ALA A 7 12.60 23.89 -6.17
C ALA A 7 13.68 24.33 -7.16
N VAL A 8 14.79 24.92 -6.68
CA VAL A 8 15.93 25.33 -7.52
C VAL A 8 16.58 24.10 -8.17
N ALA A 9 16.83 23.02 -7.42
CA ALA A 9 17.42 21.79 -7.97
C ALA A 9 16.55 21.14 -9.07
N LEU A 10 15.22 21.11 -8.87
CA LEU A 10 14.26 20.60 -9.84
C LEU A 10 14.16 21.49 -11.08
N HIS A 11 14.21 22.81 -10.90
CA HIS A 11 14.18 23.78 -12.00
C HIS A 11 15.44 23.72 -12.86
N SER A 12 16.62 23.62 -12.23
CA SER A 12 17.90 23.46 -12.93
C SER A 12 17.99 22.15 -13.71
N LEU A 13 17.45 21.05 -13.17
CA LEU A 13 17.41 19.77 -13.87
C LEU A 13 16.42 19.78 -15.06
N PHE A 14 15.28 20.45 -14.91
CA PHE A 14 14.30 20.65 -15.98
C PHE A 14 14.86 21.47 -17.15
N LEU A 15 15.62 22.55 -16.86
CA LEU A 15 16.34 23.33 -17.88
C LEU A 15 17.42 22.50 -18.59
N TRP A 16 18.12 21.63 -17.87
CA TRP A 16 19.10 20.71 -18.45
C TRP A 16 18.48 19.68 -19.40
N LEU A 17 17.29 19.15 -19.06
CA LEU A 17 16.54 18.23 -19.91
C LEU A 17 15.99 18.92 -21.17
N LEU A 18 15.55 20.18 -21.09
CA LEU A 18 15.15 20.96 -22.27
C LEU A 18 16.32 21.22 -23.23
N LEU A 19 17.53 21.44 -22.70
CA LEU A 19 18.74 21.61 -23.50
C LEU A 19 19.18 20.33 -24.23
N LEU A 20 18.88 19.14 -23.67
CA LEU A 20 19.14 17.85 -24.32
C LEU A 20 18.15 17.53 -25.45
N VAL A 21 16.93 18.07 -25.42
CA VAL A 21 15.90 17.87 -26.45
C VAL A 21 16.09 18.80 -27.66
N GLY A 22 16.94 19.84 -27.55
CA GLY A 22 17.12 20.89 -28.56
C GLY A 22 18.09 20.61 -29.72
N ARG A 23 18.81 19.48 -29.76
CA ARG A 23 19.74 19.19 -30.88
C ARG A 23 19.15 18.20 -31.88
N ARG A 24 18.31 18.70 -32.80
CA ARG A 24 18.00 17.99 -34.06
C ARG A 24 19.13 18.19 -35.06
N ARG A 25 19.74 17.10 -35.52
CA ARG A 25 20.39 17.03 -36.83
C ARG A 25 19.49 16.23 -37.78
N ARG A 26 19.39 16.69 -39.02
CA ARG A 26 18.95 15.94 -40.22
C ARG A 26 19.91 16.31 -41.36
N PRO A 27 19.99 15.53 -42.47
CA PRO A 27 19.44 14.19 -42.72
C PRO A 27 20.51 13.20 -43.25
N ASP A 28 20.15 11.92 -43.42
CA ASP A 28 20.27 11.24 -44.72
C ASP A 28 19.52 9.90 -44.74
N ALA A 29 19.04 9.56 -45.93
CA ALA A 29 18.08 8.52 -46.23
C ALA A 29 18.74 7.15 -46.43
N ALA A 30 18.19 6.12 -45.78
CA ALA A 30 18.14 4.74 -46.25
C ALA A 30 16.96 4.04 -45.57
N SER A 31 16.07 3.45 -46.37
CA SER A 31 14.86 2.75 -45.90
C SER A 31 15.21 1.36 -45.36
N PRO A 32 14.82 0.99 -44.13
CA PRO A 32 14.74 -0.41 -43.73
C PRO A 32 13.30 -0.91 -43.85
N ALA A 33 13.16 -2.07 -44.50
CA ALA A 33 11.92 -2.81 -44.67
C ALA A 33 11.14 -2.96 -43.36
N GLU A 34 9.81 -2.82 -43.44
CA GLU A 34 8.91 -2.99 -42.29
C GLU A 34 9.05 -4.40 -41.68
N PRO A 35 9.25 -4.53 -40.35
CA PRO A 35 9.18 -5.83 -39.72
C PRO A 35 7.73 -6.34 -39.78
N GLY A 36 7.54 -7.41 -40.55
CA GLY A 36 6.25 -8.08 -40.72
C GLY A 36 5.59 -8.42 -39.39
N ARG A 37 4.26 -8.54 -39.37
CA ARG A 37 3.43 -8.74 -38.16
C ARG A 37 3.96 -9.84 -37.23
N LEU A 38 4.60 -10.89 -37.75
CA LEU A 38 5.24 -11.96 -36.99
C LEU A 38 6.49 -11.51 -36.18
N GLY A 39 7.28 -10.56 -36.69
CA GLY A 39 8.46 -10.02 -36.00
C GLY A 39 8.09 -9.12 -34.81
N LYS A 40 7.04 -8.30 -34.97
CA LYS A 40 6.47 -7.50 -33.87
C LYS A 40 5.82 -8.38 -32.79
N ALA A 41 5.16 -9.47 -33.17
CA ALA A 41 4.58 -10.42 -32.22
C ALA A 41 5.67 -11.20 -31.44
N ARG A 42 6.73 -11.68 -32.12
CA ARG A 42 7.89 -12.32 -31.45
C ARG A 42 8.65 -11.37 -30.53
N SER A 43 8.84 -10.11 -30.95
CA SER A 43 9.48 -9.07 -30.13
C SER A 43 8.66 -8.74 -28.88
N ARG A 44 7.33 -8.61 -28.99
CA ARG A 44 6.44 -8.40 -27.84
C ARG A 44 6.41 -9.59 -26.89
N ARG A 45 6.42 -10.82 -27.43
CA ARG A 45 6.45 -12.05 -26.62
C ARG A 45 7.77 -12.20 -25.86
N ARG A 46 8.89 -11.86 -26.49
CA ARG A 46 10.22 -11.87 -25.87
C ARG A 46 10.39 -10.75 -24.84
N ALA A 47 9.82 -9.56 -25.08
CA ALA A 47 9.77 -8.48 -24.09
C ALA A 47 8.87 -8.83 -22.89
N ALA A 48 7.75 -9.50 -23.12
CA ALA A 48 6.89 -10.01 -22.07
C ALA A 48 7.55 -11.14 -21.28
N GLU A 49 8.28 -12.07 -21.93
CA GLU A 49 9.09 -13.09 -21.27
C GLU A 49 10.28 -12.50 -20.49
N GLU A 50 10.95 -11.46 -21.00
CA GLU A 50 12.02 -10.76 -20.26
C GLU A 50 11.47 -9.92 -19.09
N GLU A 51 10.24 -9.40 -19.21
CA GLU A 51 9.51 -8.77 -18.11
C GLU A 51 9.07 -9.80 -17.08
N ASP A 52 8.58 -10.96 -17.49
CA ASP A 52 8.19 -12.09 -16.65
C ASP A 52 9.39 -12.72 -15.91
N VAL A 53 10.54 -12.85 -16.58
CA VAL A 53 11.80 -13.27 -15.96
C VAL A 53 12.34 -12.20 -14.99
N ARG A 54 12.10 -10.90 -15.23
CA ARG A 54 12.34 -9.82 -14.22
C ARG A 54 11.33 -9.83 -13.07
N ARG A 55 10.16 -10.45 -13.26
CA ARG A 55 9.06 -10.60 -12.29
C ARG A 55 9.17 -11.85 -11.42
N ARG A 56 10.11 -12.78 -11.66
CA ARG A 56 10.46 -13.84 -10.70
C ARG A 56 11.12 -13.25 -9.45
N ARG A 57 10.34 -12.52 -8.66
CA ARG A 57 10.72 -11.94 -7.39
C ARG A 57 10.01 -12.72 -6.30
N ALA A 58 10.77 -13.17 -5.32
CA ALA A 58 10.22 -13.86 -4.17
C ALA A 58 9.47 -12.85 -3.30
N LEU A 59 8.20 -13.17 -2.99
CA LEU A 59 7.44 -12.52 -1.95
C LEU A 59 7.54 -13.36 -0.68
N PHE A 60 7.91 -12.71 0.41
CA PHE A 60 7.86 -13.28 1.74
C PHE A 60 6.43 -13.20 2.26
N CYS A 61 5.87 -14.35 2.63
CA CYS A 61 4.56 -14.45 3.25
C CYS A 61 4.70 -15.04 4.65
N ARG A 62 3.89 -14.55 5.57
CA ARG A 62 3.79 -15.02 6.95
C ARG A 62 2.38 -15.53 7.20
N VAL A 63 2.30 -16.63 7.93
CA VAL A 63 1.04 -17.27 8.30
C VAL A 63 1.06 -17.53 9.80
N TRP A 64 -0.02 -17.15 10.47
CA TRP A 64 -0.34 -17.55 11.83
C TRP A 64 -1.68 -18.28 11.80
N ALA A 65 -1.69 -19.51 12.29
CA ALA A 65 -2.87 -20.35 12.31
C ALA A 65 -3.41 -20.47 13.74
N PRO A 66 -4.73 -20.67 13.93
CA PRO A 66 -5.29 -21.11 15.20
C PRO A 66 -4.63 -22.39 15.71
N ALA A 67 -4.87 -22.72 16.98
CA ALA A 67 -4.38 -23.96 17.57
C ALA A 67 -4.78 -25.19 16.75
N ALA A 68 -3.90 -26.19 16.66
CA ALA A 68 -4.14 -27.39 15.87
C ALA A 68 -5.46 -28.07 16.27
N GLY A 69 -6.34 -28.31 15.29
CA GLY A 69 -7.66 -28.91 15.50
C GLY A 69 -8.78 -27.91 15.87
N ALA A 70 -8.48 -26.63 16.06
CA ALA A 70 -9.51 -25.60 16.17
C ALA A 70 -10.12 -25.28 14.79
N GLU A 71 -11.42 -25.00 14.77
CA GLU A 71 -12.12 -24.53 13.56
C GLU A 71 -11.70 -23.10 13.21
N THR A 72 -11.32 -22.86 11.96
CA THR A 72 -11.00 -21.52 11.46
C THR A 72 -12.30 -20.78 11.11
N ARG A 73 -12.66 -19.78 11.92
CA ARG A 73 -13.91 -19.02 11.79
C ARG A 73 -13.89 -17.99 10.66
N GLY A 74 -12.69 -17.60 10.25
CA GLY A 74 -12.45 -16.63 9.20
C GLY A 74 -10.96 -16.39 9.02
N ILE A 75 -10.59 -15.72 7.94
CA ILE A 75 -9.21 -15.41 7.60
C ILE A 75 -9.03 -13.91 7.42
N LEU A 76 -7.96 -13.35 7.97
CA LEU A 76 -7.52 -11.97 7.73
C LEU A 76 -6.21 -11.95 6.96
N LEU A 77 -6.20 -11.33 5.77
CA LEU A 77 -4.98 -11.01 5.03
C LEU A 77 -4.56 -9.55 5.32
N ILE A 78 -3.39 -9.38 5.91
CA ILE A 78 -2.80 -8.08 6.28
C ILE A 78 -1.89 -7.58 5.16
N VAL A 79 -2.16 -6.35 4.73
CA VAL A 79 -1.33 -5.55 3.82
C VAL A 79 -0.76 -4.38 4.62
N HIS A 80 0.55 -4.45 4.88
CA HIS A 80 1.24 -3.50 5.75
C HIS A 80 1.42 -2.11 5.10
N GLY A 81 1.83 -1.11 5.90
CA GLY A 81 2.10 0.25 5.44
C GLY A 81 3.42 0.40 4.67
N LEU A 82 3.68 1.61 4.19
CA LEU A 82 4.94 1.91 3.52
C LEU A 82 6.12 1.78 4.49
N ASN A 83 7.23 1.22 4.01
CA ASN A 83 8.52 1.12 4.70
C ASN A 83 8.55 0.19 5.93
N GLU A 84 7.51 -0.61 6.17
CA GLU A 84 7.53 -1.66 7.18
C GLU A 84 7.40 -3.07 6.56
N HIS A 85 6.99 -4.06 7.35
CA HIS A 85 6.84 -5.45 6.94
C HIS A 85 5.82 -6.20 7.82
N SER A 86 5.36 -7.36 7.33
CA SER A 86 4.41 -8.27 7.96
C SER A 86 4.76 -8.67 9.40
N GLY A 87 6.05 -8.83 9.70
CA GLY A 87 6.54 -9.30 11.01
C GLY A 87 6.13 -8.39 12.18
N ARG A 88 5.85 -7.11 11.92
CA ARG A 88 5.42 -6.17 12.96
C ARG A 88 4.03 -6.47 13.52
N TYR A 89 3.21 -7.23 12.80
CA TYR A 89 1.83 -7.56 13.19
C TYR A 89 1.71 -8.81 14.07
N LEU A 90 2.83 -9.37 14.57
CA LEU A 90 2.84 -10.59 15.39
C LEU A 90 1.86 -10.52 16.57
N HIS A 91 1.94 -9.47 17.39
CA HIS A 91 1.08 -9.30 18.58
C HIS A 91 -0.41 -9.32 18.23
N PHE A 92 -0.78 -8.63 17.16
CA PHE A 92 -2.15 -8.59 16.66
C PHE A 92 -2.59 -9.95 16.07
N ALA A 93 -1.69 -10.64 15.36
CA ALA A 93 -1.95 -11.96 14.81
C ALA A 93 -2.17 -13.02 15.91
N GLU A 94 -1.44 -12.93 17.02
CA GLU A 94 -1.63 -13.79 18.20
C GLU A 94 -3.02 -13.60 18.83
N GLN A 95 -3.50 -12.35 18.92
CA GLN A 95 -4.85 -12.07 19.38
C GLN A 95 -5.91 -12.65 18.44
N LEU A 96 -5.78 -12.44 17.12
CA LEU A 96 -6.69 -13.00 16.12
C LEU A 96 -6.74 -14.53 16.14
N THR A 97 -5.57 -15.19 16.20
CA THR A 97 -5.49 -16.65 16.24
C THR A 97 -6.07 -17.23 17.53
N SER A 98 -5.95 -16.52 18.66
CA SER A 98 -6.63 -16.90 19.90
C SER A 98 -8.16 -16.83 19.80
N CYS A 99 -8.69 -16.01 18.88
CA CYS A 99 -10.11 -15.89 18.57
C CYS A 99 -10.57 -16.81 17.43
N GLY A 100 -9.71 -17.72 16.94
CA GLY A 100 -10.05 -18.68 15.88
C GLY A 100 -9.95 -18.13 14.45
N PHE A 101 -9.29 -16.98 14.25
CA PHE A 101 -9.01 -16.45 12.90
C PHE A 101 -7.65 -16.92 12.38
N GLY A 102 -7.59 -17.34 11.11
CA GLY A 102 -6.34 -17.49 10.38
C GLY A 102 -5.80 -16.14 9.95
N VAL A 103 -4.48 -15.92 10.06
CA VAL A 103 -3.86 -14.64 9.69
C VAL A 103 -2.78 -14.88 8.67
N TYR A 104 -2.89 -14.18 7.54
CA TYR A 104 -1.88 -14.14 6.50
C TYR A 104 -1.35 -12.71 6.40
N ALA A 105 -0.09 -12.54 6.09
CA ALA A 105 0.50 -11.24 5.80
C ALA A 105 1.58 -11.40 4.73
N MET A 106 1.70 -10.43 3.85
CA MET A 106 2.72 -10.42 2.80
C MET A 106 3.64 -9.23 2.95
N ASP A 107 4.93 -9.43 2.74
CA ASP A 107 5.86 -8.35 2.47
C ASP A 107 5.80 -8.07 0.97
N TRP A 108 5.46 -6.86 0.55
CA TRP A 108 5.44 -6.54 -0.87
C TRP A 108 6.85 -6.19 -1.40
N ILE A 109 7.03 -6.22 -2.72
CA ILE A 109 8.33 -5.98 -3.35
C ILE A 109 9.01 -4.69 -2.83
N GLY A 110 10.28 -4.84 -2.44
CA GLY A 110 11.10 -3.78 -1.86
C GLY A 110 10.84 -3.51 -0.38
N HIS A 111 10.24 -4.45 0.37
CA HIS A 111 10.01 -4.35 1.81
C HIS A 111 10.27 -5.68 2.51
N GLY A 112 10.62 -5.62 3.79
CA GLY A 112 10.73 -6.80 4.64
C GLY A 112 11.64 -7.89 4.08
N GLY A 113 11.16 -9.12 4.13
CA GLY A 113 11.83 -10.30 3.58
C GLY A 113 11.67 -10.50 2.08
N SER A 114 10.94 -9.63 1.38
CA SER A 114 10.68 -9.74 -0.06
C SER A 114 11.79 -9.13 -0.91
N ASP A 115 11.92 -9.66 -2.13
CA ASP A 115 12.87 -9.17 -3.12
C ASP A 115 12.64 -7.70 -3.48
N GLY A 116 13.70 -7.05 -3.96
CA GLY A 116 13.66 -5.71 -4.52
C GLY A 116 14.53 -4.71 -3.78
N LEU A 117 14.57 -3.48 -4.28
CA LEU A 117 15.31 -2.40 -3.63
C LEU A 117 14.50 -1.89 -2.43
N HIS A 118 15.06 -1.99 -1.22
CA HIS A 118 14.34 -1.63 0.01
C HIS A 118 13.79 -0.19 -0.02
N GLY A 119 12.49 -0.01 0.20
CA GLY A 119 11.78 1.27 0.09
C GLY A 119 11.56 1.76 -1.36
N TYR A 120 11.60 0.87 -2.36
CA TYR A 120 11.29 1.15 -3.76
C TYR A 120 10.12 0.31 -4.26
N VAL A 121 8.96 0.96 -4.41
CA VAL A 121 7.77 0.39 -5.06
C VAL A 121 7.69 0.88 -6.51
N PRO A 122 7.76 -0.02 -7.51
CA PRO A 122 7.63 0.36 -8.92
C PRO A 122 6.18 0.68 -9.33
N SER A 123 5.20 0.02 -8.72
CA SER A 123 3.77 0.27 -8.92
C SER A 123 2.99 -0.25 -7.72
N LEU A 124 2.05 0.52 -7.20
CA LEU A 124 1.10 0.02 -6.20
C LEU A 124 0.03 -0.90 -6.83
N ASP A 125 -0.09 -0.94 -8.16
CA ASP A 125 -1.01 -1.87 -8.83
C ASP A 125 -0.45 -3.29 -8.82
N TYR A 126 0.88 -3.45 -8.91
CA TYR A 126 1.53 -4.76 -8.78
C TYR A 126 1.33 -5.35 -7.39
N VAL A 127 1.26 -4.51 -6.37
CA VAL A 127 0.92 -4.96 -5.03
C VAL A 127 -0.48 -5.56 -4.98
N ILE A 128 -1.46 -4.95 -5.66
CA ILE A 128 -2.83 -5.47 -5.73
C ILE A 128 -2.84 -6.81 -6.47
N GLU A 129 -2.10 -6.93 -7.58
CA GLU A 129 -1.95 -8.17 -8.35
C GLU A 129 -1.32 -9.28 -7.49
N ASP A 130 -0.22 -8.99 -6.78
CA ASP A 130 0.47 -9.94 -5.89
C ASP A 130 -0.43 -10.37 -4.71
N MET A 131 -1.16 -9.42 -4.11
CA MET A 131 -2.13 -9.68 -3.04
C MET A 131 -3.28 -10.56 -3.53
N GLU A 132 -3.77 -10.34 -4.74
CA GLU A 132 -4.80 -11.15 -5.37
C GLU A 132 -4.35 -12.60 -5.57
N VAL A 133 -3.13 -12.83 -6.06
CA VAL A 133 -2.56 -14.18 -6.20
C VAL A 133 -2.47 -14.89 -4.84
N LEU A 134 -2.09 -14.17 -3.79
CA LEU A 134 -2.07 -14.73 -2.44
C LEU A 134 -3.49 -15.03 -1.93
N LEU A 135 -4.46 -14.15 -2.18
CA LEU A 135 -5.86 -14.36 -1.82
C LEU A 135 -6.43 -15.61 -2.51
N ASP A 136 -6.14 -15.81 -3.80
CA ASP A 136 -6.53 -17.02 -4.55
C ASP A 136 -5.99 -18.29 -3.89
N LYS A 137 -4.71 -18.27 -3.52
CA LYS A 137 -4.08 -19.39 -2.83
C LYS A 137 -4.72 -19.66 -1.47
N ILE A 138 -4.96 -18.62 -0.67
CA ILE A 138 -5.59 -18.74 0.65
C ILE A 138 -6.97 -19.39 0.52
N MET A 139 -7.80 -18.92 -0.41
CA MET A 139 -9.15 -19.45 -0.61
C MET A 139 -9.14 -20.88 -1.15
N LEU A 140 -8.16 -21.23 -1.98
CA LEU A 140 -7.99 -22.61 -2.46
C LEU A 140 -7.60 -23.57 -1.32
N GLU A 141 -6.76 -23.12 -0.40
CA GLU A 141 -6.30 -23.91 0.75
C GLU A 141 -7.34 -23.96 1.89
N ASN A 142 -8.29 -23.02 1.91
CA ASN A 142 -9.30 -22.85 2.96
C ASN A 142 -10.70 -22.66 2.33
N PRO A 143 -11.26 -23.70 1.69
CA PRO A 143 -12.57 -23.60 1.03
C PRO A 143 -13.65 -23.22 2.04
N ASP A 144 -14.58 -22.36 1.60
CA ASP A 144 -15.74 -21.89 2.37
C ASP A 144 -15.42 -21.10 3.66
N VAL A 145 -14.14 -20.79 3.92
CA VAL A 145 -13.74 -19.96 5.07
C VAL A 145 -13.86 -18.47 4.70
N PRO A 146 -14.63 -17.67 5.47
CA PRO A 146 -14.84 -16.26 5.16
C PRO A 146 -13.53 -15.45 5.20
N CYS A 147 -13.31 -14.55 4.25
CA CYS A 147 -12.06 -13.80 4.10
C CYS A 147 -12.24 -12.29 4.27
N PHE A 148 -11.29 -11.68 4.97
CA PHE A 148 -11.19 -10.23 5.19
C PHE A 148 -9.82 -9.72 4.74
N LEU A 149 -9.76 -8.44 4.37
CA LEU A 149 -8.49 -7.74 4.18
C LEU A 149 -8.29 -6.66 5.24
N LEU A 150 -7.10 -6.56 5.83
CA LEU A 150 -6.69 -5.40 6.60
C LEU A 150 -5.60 -4.65 5.85
N GLY A 151 -5.77 -3.34 5.71
CA GLY A 151 -4.74 -2.46 5.17
C GLY A 151 -4.39 -1.35 6.14
N HIS A 152 -3.11 -1.17 6.44
CA HIS A 152 -2.59 -0.05 7.22
C HIS A 152 -1.95 1.01 6.32
N SER A 153 -2.23 2.30 6.54
CA SER A 153 -1.55 3.40 5.83
C SER A 153 -1.61 3.24 4.29
N THR A 154 -0.46 3.14 3.63
CA THR A 154 -0.37 2.85 2.18
C THR A 154 -0.98 1.49 1.82
N GLY A 155 -0.86 0.48 2.69
CA GLY A 155 -1.56 -0.80 2.56
C GLY A 155 -3.08 -0.64 2.64
N GLY A 156 -3.55 0.31 3.44
CA GLY A 156 -4.96 0.73 3.48
C GLY A 156 -5.45 1.28 2.14
N ALA A 157 -4.64 2.11 1.48
CA ALA A 157 -4.95 2.60 0.13
C ALA A 157 -4.97 1.48 -0.92
N VAL A 158 -4.04 0.52 -0.81
CA VAL A 158 -3.98 -0.67 -1.67
C VAL A 158 -5.22 -1.54 -1.51
N VAL A 159 -5.59 -1.90 -0.27
CA VAL A 159 -6.78 -2.71 0.04
C VAL A 159 -8.05 -2.00 -0.41
N LEU A 160 -8.18 -0.70 -0.12
CA LEU A 160 -9.33 0.08 -0.55
C LEU A 160 -9.46 0.11 -2.08
N LYS A 161 -8.36 0.33 -2.82
CA LYS A 161 -8.38 0.28 -4.28
C LYS A 161 -8.70 -1.12 -4.79
N ALA A 162 -8.12 -2.17 -4.19
CA ALA A 162 -8.39 -3.55 -4.55
C ALA A 162 -9.88 -3.90 -4.43
N SER A 163 -10.54 -3.41 -3.38
CA SER A 163 -11.97 -3.61 -3.16
C SER A 163 -12.90 -3.00 -4.22
N LEU A 164 -12.38 -2.10 -5.08
CA LEU A 164 -13.14 -1.55 -6.19
C LEU A 164 -13.24 -2.50 -7.39
N TYR A 165 -12.36 -3.51 -7.45
CA TYR A 165 -12.43 -4.55 -8.47
C TYR A 165 -13.46 -5.60 -8.08
N ALA A 166 -14.46 -5.82 -8.94
CA ALA A 166 -15.58 -6.70 -8.62
C ALA A 166 -15.14 -8.12 -8.28
N HIS A 167 -14.16 -8.66 -8.99
CA HIS A 167 -13.67 -10.02 -8.81
C HIS A 167 -12.90 -10.20 -7.48
N ILE A 168 -12.28 -9.16 -6.94
CA ILE A 168 -11.73 -9.18 -5.57
C ILE A 168 -12.86 -8.99 -4.56
N ARG A 169 -13.69 -7.96 -4.74
CA ARG A 169 -14.74 -7.56 -3.79
C ARG A 169 -15.72 -8.67 -3.44
N THR A 170 -16.15 -9.47 -4.42
CA THR A 170 -17.15 -10.53 -4.20
C THR A 170 -16.61 -11.71 -3.40
N ARG A 171 -15.30 -11.74 -3.10
CA ARG A 171 -14.62 -12.77 -2.32
C ARG A 171 -14.39 -12.37 -0.86
N LEU A 172 -14.83 -11.17 -0.48
CA LEU A 172 -14.52 -10.57 0.82
C LEU A 172 -15.79 -10.36 1.63
N GLU A 173 -15.72 -10.71 2.91
CA GLU A 173 -16.71 -10.35 3.91
C GLU A 173 -16.63 -8.87 4.26
N GLY A 174 -15.42 -8.32 4.22
CA GLY A 174 -15.19 -6.90 4.46
C GLY A 174 -13.73 -6.51 4.48
N ILE A 175 -13.49 -5.20 4.53
CA ILE A 175 -12.15 -4.63 4.65
C ILE A 175 -12.01 -3.80 5.93
N ILE A 176 -10.85 -3.91 6.57
CA ILE A 176 -10.47 -3.15 7.75
C ILE A 176 -9.35 -2.18 7.36
N LEU A 177 -9.56 -0.90 7.60
CA LEU A 177 -8.62 0.16 7.23
C LEU A 177 -8.11 0.87 8.48
N THR A 178 -6.80 0.86 8.71
CA THR A 178 -6.18 1.62 9.81
C THR A 178 -5.36 2.76 9.25
N SER A 179 -5.76 3.99 9.58
CA SER A 179 -5.14 5.24 9.12
C SER A 179 -4.83 5.24 7.60
N PRO A 180 -5.80 4.94 6.71
CA PRO A 180 -5.52 4.68 5.30
C PRO A 180 -5.04 5.92 4.56
N ALA A 181 -4.08 5.75 3.64
CA ALA A 181 -3.50 6.80 2.82
C ALA A 181 -4.43 7.27 1.66
N VAL A 182 -5.68 7.59 1.98
CA VAL A 182 -6.71 8.07 1.03
C VAL A 182 -6.33 9.46 0.52
N ARG A 183 -5.90 10.35 1.41
CA ARG A 183 -5.39 11.67 1.07
C ARG A 183 -3.96 11.84 1.54
N VAL A 184 -3.06 12.00 0.59
CA VAL A 184 -1.66 12.35 0.82
C VAL A 184 -1.35 13.60 0.02
N LYS A 185 -0.93 14.67 0.70
CA LYS A 185 -0.52 15.92 0.02
C LYS A 185 0.97 15.88 -0.28
N PRO A 186 1.43 16.31 -1.46
CA PRO A 186 2.85 16.47 -1.71
C PRO A 186 3.41 17.54 -0.78
N ALA A 187 4.68 17.40 -0.39
CA ALA A 187 5.37 18.40 0.44
C ALA A 187 5.40 19.80 -0.18
N HIS A 188 5.33 19.89 -1.51
CA HIS A 188 5.21 21.14 -2.25
C HIS A 188 4.42 20.93 -3.56
N PRO A 189 3.57 21.87 -4.03
CA PRO A 189 2.78 21.71 -5.25
C PRO A 189 3.59 21.36 -6.51
N ILE A 190 4.79 21.94 -6.63
CA ILE A 190 5.72 21.65 -7.73
C ILE A 190 6.10 20.17 -7.79
N VAL A 191 6.24 19.51 -6.63
CA VAL A 191 6.56 18.08 -6.55
C VAL A 191 5.46 17.26 -7.20
N GLY A 192 4.19 17.60 -6.98
CA GLY A 192 3.06 16.93 -7.63
C GLY A 192 3.09 17.05 -9.15
N ALA A 193 3.43 18.24 -9.66
CA ALA A 193 3.47 18.50 -11.10
C ALA A 193 4.64 17.80 -11.82
N VAL A 194 5.82 17.74 -11.19
CA VAL A 194 7.02 17.15 -11.81
C VAL A 194 7.22 15.67 -11.50
N ALA A 195 6.55 15.13 -10.47
CA ALA A 195 6.67 13.75 -10.04
C ALA A 195 6.47 12.72 -11.18
N PRO A 196 5.49 12.83 -12.09
CA PRO A 196 5.33 11.83 -13.16
C PRO A 196 6.57 11.75 -14.06
N ILE A 197 7.07 12.90 -14.50
CA ILE A 197 8.23 13.02 -15.38
C ILE A 197 9.50 12.57 -14.64
N PHE A 198 9.70 13.04 -13.43
CA PHE A 198 10.89 12.72 -12.64
C PHE A 198 10.91 11.25 -12.19
N SER A 199 9.74 10.64 -11.99
CA SER A 199 9.62 9.20 -11.70
C SER A 199 10.09 8.31 -12.84
N LEU A 200 10.04 8.78 -14.09
CA LEU A 200 10.54 8.04 -15.25
C LEU A 200 12.06 8.22 -15.42
N ILE A 201 12.56 9.41 -15.12
CA ILE A 201 13.97 9.78 -15.36
C ILE A 201 14.87 9.30 -14.23
N ALA A 202 14.45 9.48 -12.98
CA ALA A 202 15.23 9.14 -11.79
C ALA A 202 14.39 8.38 -10.73
N PRO A 203 13.78 7.24 -11.08
CA PRO A 203 12.81 6.53 -10.23
C PRO A 203 13.33 6.17 -8.84
N LYS A 204 14.61 5.79 -8.76
CA LYS A 204 15.27 5.32 -7.54
C LYS A 204 15.91 6.44 -6.72
N PHE A 205 15.87 7.69 -7.22
CA PHE A 205 16.50 8.82 -6.55
C PHE A 205 15.80 9.13 -5.22
N GLN A 206 16.59 9.62 -4.27
CA GLN A 206 16.16 9.99 -2.92
C GLN A 206 16.50 11.46 -2.70
N PHE A 207 15.51 12.29 -2.42
CA PHE A 207 15.78 13.65 -1.98
C PHE A 207 16.33 13.61 -0.56
N LYS A 208 17.63 13.81 -0.41
CA LYS A 208 18.27 13.95 0.91
C LYS A 208 17.93 15.33 1.47
N GLY A 209 16.97 15.41 2.40
CA GLY A 209 16.48 16.68 2.95
C GLY A 209 16.13 16.63 4.45
N ALA A 210 17.03 17.19 5.26
CA ALA A 210 16.94 17.86 6.58
C ALA A 210 15.93 17.50 7.70
N ASN A 211 15.10 16.46 7.64
CA ASN A 211 14.41 15.98 8.86
C ASN A 211 15.14 14.77 9.43
N LYS A 212 16.03 15.02 10.41
CA LYS A 212 16.74 13.97 11.17
C LYS A 212 15.83 13.21 12.15
N ARG A 213 14.58 13.68 12.35
CA ARG A 213 13.56 13.01 13.17
C ARG A 213 12.27 12.95 12.36
N GLY A 214 11.75 11.75 12.13
CA GLY A 214 10.48 11.53 11.44
C GLY A 214 9.30 12.06 12.26
N ILE A 215 8.13 12.18 11.61
CA ILE A 215 6.87 12.44 12.31
C ILE A 215 6.60 11.23 13.21
N PRO A 216 6.38 11.41 14.53
CA PRO A 216 6.07 10.30 15.42
C PRO A 216 4.77 9.64 14.97
N VAL A 217 4.81 8.33 14.83
CA VAL A 217 3.68 7.52 14.33
C VAL A 217 2.87 6.86 15.46
N SER A 218 3.42 6.80 16.67
CA SER A 218 2.77 6.25 17.87
C SER A 218 3.21 7.07 19.08
N ARG A 219 2.38 7.13 20.13
CA ARG A 219 2.72 7.74 21.42
C ARG A 219 3.65 6.85 22.25
N ASP A 220 3.71 5.56 21.96
CA ASP A 220 4.54 4.59 22.70
C ASP A 220 6.02 4.68 22.27
N PRO A 221 6.93 5.13 23.16
CA PRO A 221 8.35 5.18 22.85
C PRO A 221 8.96 3.81 22.55
N ALA A 222 8.46 2.73 23.15
CA ALA A 222 8.94 1.37 22.91
C ALA A 222 8.57 0.90 21.51
N ALA A 223 7.34 1.21 21.05
CA ALA A 223 6.91 0.92 19.68
C ALA A 223 7.74 1.70 18.64
N LEU A 224 8.05 2.97 18.91
CA LEU A 224 8.93 3.77 18.03
C LEU A 224 10.35 3.19 18.00
N LEU A 225 10.92 2.83 19.16
CA LEU A 225 12.24 2.22 19.22
C LEU A 225 12.28 0.91 18.44
N ALA A 226 11.32 0.01 18.68
CA ALA A 226 11.20 -1.25 17.96
C ALA A 226 11.14 -1.02 16.44
N LYS A 227 10.25 -0.13 15.97
CA LYS A 227 10.11 0.22 14.55
C LYS A 227 11.42 0.71 13.93
N TYR A 228 12.08 1.68 14.54
CA TYR A 228 13.24 2.34 13.92
C TYR A 228 14.57 1.63 14.16
N SER A 229 14.61 0.65 15.06
CA SER A 229 15.75 -0.26 15.23
C SER A 229 15.69 -1.51 14.34
N ASP A 230 14.54 -1.78 13.73
CA ASP A 230 14.33 -2.97 12.91
C ASP A 230 15.05 -2.85 11.55
N PRO A 231 15.97 -3.78 11.20
CA PRO A 231 16.68 -3.75 9.92
C PRO A 231 15.78 -3.99 8.69
N LEU A 232 14.59 -4.58 8.89
CA LEU A 232 13.59 -4.81 7.84
C LEU A 232 12.68 -3.59 7.61
N VAL A 233 12.77 -2.55 8.46
CA VAL A 233 12.09 -1.28 8.27
C VAL A 233 12.97 -0.32 7.47
N TYR A 234 12.41 0.27 6.42
CA TYR A 234 13.13 1.24 5.61
C TYR A 234 13.08 2.64 6.25
N THR A 235 14.18 3.09 6.83
CA THR A 235 14.27 4.40 7.50
C THR A 235 14.80 5.54 6.63
N GLY A 236 15.12 5.25 5.36
CA GLY A 236 15.65 6.24 4.44
C GLY A 236 14.58 7.13 3.78
N PRO A 237 15.00 8.15 3.01
CA PRO A 237 14.06 9.04 2.33
C PRO A 237 13.20 8.31 1.30
N ILE A 238 11.93 8.71 1.18
CA ILE A 238 11.01 8.19 0.16
C ILE A 238 11.62 8.38 -1.23
N ARG A 239 11.61 7.31 -2.02
CA ARG A 239 12.07 7.35 -3.42
C ARG A 239 11.03 8.01 -4.31
N VAL A 240 11.51 8.71 -5.34
CA VAL A 240 10.68 9.48 -6.27
C VAL A 240 9.53 8.65 -6.83
N ARG A 241 9.81 7.45 -7.37
CA ARG A 241 8.78 6.59 -7.95
C ARG A 241 7.73 6.18 -6.91
N THR A 242 8.16 5.80 -5.73
CA THR A 242 7.27 5.38 -4.64
C THR A 242 6.38 6.53 -4.16
N GLY A 243 6.95 7.72 -3.99
CA GLY A 243 6.16 8.93 -3.70
C GLY A 243 5.14 9.24 -4.80
N HIS A 244 5.52 9.09 -6.07
CA HIS A 244 4.59 9.25 -7.20
C HIS A 244 3.44 8.24 -7.18
N GLU A 245 3.72 6.96 -6.90
CA GLU A 245 2.68 5.93 -6.79
C GLU A 245 1.69 6.20 -5.66
N ILE A 246 2.16 6.71 -4.51
CA ILE A 246 1.29 7.11 -3.39
C ILE A 246 0.36 8.26 -3.79
N LEU A 247 0.90 9.28 -4.48
CA LEU A 247 0.08 10.39 -5.00
C LEU A 247 -0.93 9.90 -6.05
N ARG A 248 -0.52 8.95 -6.91
CA ARG A 248 -1.38 8.35 -7.94
C ARG A 248 -2.55 7.58 -7.33
N ILE A 249 -2.30 6.70 -6.36
CA ILE A 249 -3.37 5.93 -5.70
C ILE A 249 -4.28 6.84 -4.87
N SER A 250 -3.73 7.82 -4.14
CA SER A 250 -4.50 8.78 -3.34
C SER A 250 -5.45 9.59 -4.23
N SER A 251 -4.94 10.13 -5.35
CA SER A 251 -5.78 10.84 -6.33
C SER A 251 -6.86 9.93 -6.90
N TYR A 252 -6.52 8.69 -7.29
CA TYR A 252 -7.50 7.73 -7.79
C TYR A 252 -8.61 7.46 -6.76
N LEU A 253 -8.26 7.22 -5.50
CA LEU A 253 -9.23 6.92 -4.44
C LEU A 253 -10.19 8.08 -4.19
N LEU A 254 -9.69 9.31 -4.09
CA LEU A 254 -10.51 10.50 -3.87
C LEU A 254 -11.58 10.69 -4.98
N HIS A 255 -11.27 10.32 -6.23
CA HIS A 255 -12.23 10.39 -7.33
C HIS A 255 -13.21 9.20 -7.38
N ASN A 256 -12.99 8.15 -6.57
CA ASN A 256 -13.74 6.89 -6.66
C ASN A 256 -14.36 6.43 -5.33
N LEU A 257 -14.37 7.25 -4.27
CA LEU A 257 -14.93 6.88 -2.96
C LEU A 257 -16.38 6.37 -3.07
N LYS A 258 -17.22 7.01 -3.89
CA LYS A 258 -18.61 6.61 -4.15
C LYS A 258 -18.78 5.21 -4.72
N LYS A 259 -17.72 4.62 -5.30
CA LYS A 259 -17.75 3.27 -5.86
C LYS A 259 -17.46 2.18 -4.83
N VAL A 260 -17.05 2.54 -3.61
CA VAL A 260 -16.76 1.58 -2.54
C VAL A 260 -18.08 1.01 -2.03
N THR A 261 -18.32 -0.27 -2.29
CA THR A 261 -19.55 -0.99 -1.89
C THR A 261 -19.29 -2.17 -0.96
N VAL A 262 -18.05 -2.60 -0.78
CA VAL A 262 -17.65 -3.65 0.17
C VAL A 262 -18.00 -3.24 1.61
N PRO A 263 -18.40 -4.16 2.50
CA PRO A 263 -18.47 -3.85 3.92
C PRO A 263 -17.11 -3.37 4.44
N PHE A 264 -17.07 -2.33 5.28
CA PHE A 264 -15.80 -1.85 5.81
C PHE A 264 -15.89 -1.21 7.19
N VAL A 265 -14.76 -1.19 7.89
CA VAL A 265 -14.51 -0.28 9.01
C VAL A 265 -13.23 0.51 8.74
N VAL A 266 -13.27 1.80 9.06
CA VAL A 266 -12.07 2.64 9.08
C VAL A 266 -11.80 3.13 10.50
N LEU A 267 -10.58 2.87 10.98
CA LEU A 267 -10.07 3.28 12.27
C LEU A 267 -8.99 4.35 12.03
N HIS A 268 -9.07 5.50 12.71
CA HIS A 268 -8.12 6.59 12.51
C HIS A 268 -7.87 7.38 13.79
N GLY A 269 -6.62 7.72 14.08
CA GLY A 269 -6.28 8.64 15.18
C GLY A 269 -6.52 10.10 14.80
N THR A 270 -7.15 10.90 15.65
CA THR A 270 -7.47 12.31 15.32
C THR A 270 -6.24 13.22 15.30
N ALA A 271 -5.14 12.78 15.94
CA ALA A 271 -3.87 13.49 15.96
C ALA A 271 -2.85 12.95 14.93
N ASP A 272 -3.28 12.10 13.99
CA ASP A 272 -2.44 11.63 12.89
C ASP A 272 -1.94 12.81 12.04
N ARG A 273 -0.62 12.82 11.79
CA ARG A 273 0.08 13.82 10.97
C ARG A 273 0.69 13.22 9.70
N VAL A 274 0.53 11.92 9.48
CA VAL A 274 1.01 11.17 8.32
C VAL A 274 -0.12 11.05 7.30
N THR A 275 -1.30 10.62 7.73
CA THR A 275 -2.51 10.59 6.90
C THR A 275 -3.60 11.51 7.45
N ASP A 276 -4.58 11.87 6.62
CA ASP A 276 -5.63 12.83 6.97
C ASP A 276 -6.89 12.12 7.50
N PRO A 277 -7.25 12.29 8.80
CA PRO A 277 -8.47 11.71 9.36
C PRO A 277 -9.75 12.22 8.70
N LEU A 278 -9.75 13.44 8.15
CA LEU A 278 -10.90 13.97 7.40
C LEU A 278 -11.15 13.15 6.13
N ALA A 279 -10.10 12.62 5.50
CA ALA A 279 -10.26 11.74 4.34
C ALA A 279 -10.95 10.42 4.70
N SER A 280 -10.79 9.95 5.94
CA SER A 280 -11.51 8.77 6.44
C SER A 280 -12.98 9.06 6.74
N GLN A 281 -13.27 10.27 7.25
CA GLN A 281 -14.66 10.76 7.39
C GLN A 281 -15.34 10.90 6.03
N GLU A 282 -14.64 11.43 5.03
CA GLU A 282 -15.14 11.53 3.65
C GLU A 282 -15.35 10.15 3.02
N LEU A 283 -14.44 9.20 3.21
CA LEU A 283 -14.65 7.81 2.79
C LEU A 283 -15.93 7.25 3.40
N TYR A 284 -16.11 7.39 4.71
CA TYR A 284 -17.31 6.94 5.40
C TYR A 284 -18.58 7.60 4.84
N THR A 285 -18.54 8.92 4.60
CA THR A 285 -19.69 9.68 4.13
C THR A 285 -20.06 9.31 2.70
N GLU A 286 -19.08 9.29 1.79
CA GLU A 286 -19.30 9.19 0.35
C GLU A 286 -19.44 7.76 -0.16
N ALA A 287 -18.89 6.75 0.53
CA ALA A 287 -18.95 5.36 0.07
C ALA A 287 -20.39 4.84 -0.04
N ALA A 288 -20.67 4.07 -1.10
CA ALA A 288 -21.97 3.45 -1.35
C ALA A 288 -22.19 2.13 -0.57
N SER A 289 -21.24 1.72 0.27
CA SER A 289 -21.38 0.55 1.13
C SER A 289 -22.55 0.71 2.10
N ARG A 290 -23.34 -0.36 2.23
CA ARG A 290 -24.48 -0.44 3.16
C ARG A 290 -24.04 -0.79 4.58
N HIS A 291 -22.88 -1.41 4.73
CA HIS A 291 -22.31 -1.86 6.00
C HIS A 291 -20.95 -1.19 6.17
N LYS A 292 -20.96 0.01 6.75
CA LYS A 292 -19.77 0.82 6.96
C LYS A 292 -19.72 1.34 8.39
N ASP A 293 -18.53 1.38 8.96
CA ASP A 293 -18.27 1.90 10.30
C ASP A 293 -17.03 2.82 10.27
N LEU A 294 -17.00 3.80 11.17
CA LEU A 294 -15.90 4.76 11.32
C LEU A 294 -15.61 4.94 12.81
N ARG A 295 -14.36 4.72 13.20
CA ARG A 295 -13.87 4.92 14.56
C ARG A 295 -12.74 5.93 14.57
N LEU A 296 -12.98 7.06 15.22
CA LEU A 296 -11.98 8.10 15.43
C LEU A 296 -11.48 8.03 16.87
N TYR A 297 -10.19 7.85 17.04
CA TYR A 297 -9.54 7.72 18.35
C TYR A 297 -8.90 9.06 18.73
N GLU A 298 -9.47 9.71 19.75
CA GLU A 298 -9.08 11.07 20.10
C GLU A 298 -7.66 11.14 20.65
N GLY A 299 -6.79 11.94 20.01
CA GLY A 299 -5.39 12.10 20.40
C GLY A 299 -4.44 10.99 19.95
N PHE A 300 -4.95 9.94 19.30
CA PHE A 300 -4.12 8.84 18.77
C PHE A 300 -3.41 9.30 17.49
N LEU A 301 -2.23 8.73 17.23
CA LEU A 301 -1.41 8.99 16.05
C LEU A 301 -1.69 7.95 14.95
N HIS A 302 -0.69 7.66 14.12
CA HIS A 302 -0.83 6.95 12.85
C HIS A 302 -0.93 5.42 13.01
N ASP A 303 0.00 4.81 13.74
CA ASP A 303 0.21 3.37 13.89
C ASP A 303 -0.71 2.82 15.00
N LEU A 304 -2.03 2.82 14.81
CA LEU A 304 -3.02 2.48 15.86
C LEU A 304 -2.78 1.13 16.57
N LEU A 305 -2.41 0.08 15.82
CA LEU A 305 -2.07 -1.24 16.38
C LEU A 305 -0.73 -1.27 17.15
N PHE A 306 -0.08 -0.12 17.26
CA PHE A 306 1.18 0.09 17.97
C PHE A 306 1.10 1.28 18.94
N GLU A 307 -0.10 1.79 19.21
CA GLU A 307 -0.37 2.72 20.31
C GLU A 307 -0.34 1.98 21.68
N PRO A 308 -0.23 2.71 22.81
CA PRO A 308 -0.35 2.09 24.14
C PRO A 308 -1.62 1.24 24.30
N GLU A 309 -2.73 1.67 23.71
CA GLU A 309 -4.04 1.03 23.72
C GLU A 309 -4.23 0.03 22.56
N ARG A 310 -3.14 -0.51 21.98
CA ARG A 310 -3.18 -1.44 20.83
C ARG A 310 -4.11 -2.64 21.02
N ASP A 311 -4.28 -3.12 22.25
CA ASP A 311 -5.15 -4.25 22.57
C ASP A 311 -6.63 -3.89 22.42
N GLU A 312 -7.00 -2.64 22.74
CA GLU A 312 -8.35 -2.11 22.54
C GLU A 312 -8.64 -1.95 21.03
N ILE A 313 -7.66 -1.44 20.26
CA ILE A 313 -7.75 -1.35 18.80
C ILE A 313 -7.95 -2.74 18.18
N ALA A 314 -7.21 -3.74 18.64
CA ALA A 314 -7.35 -5.11 18.17
C ALA A 314 -8.72 -5.71 18.52
N ALA A 315 -9.18 -5.53 19.76
CA ALA A 315 -10.50 -5.99 20.21
C ALA A 315 -11.63 -5.35 19.39
N ASP A 316 -11.49 -4.07 19.03
CA ASP A 316 -12.44 -3.35 18.19
C ASP A 316 -12.52 -3.93 16.77
N ILE A 317 -11.38 -4.27 16.18
CA ILE A 317 -11.29 -4.92 14.87
C ILE A 317 -11.92 -6.32 14.92
N ILE A 318 -11.55 -7.13 15.91
CA ILE A 318 -12.07 -8.49 16.08
C ILE A 318 -13.59 -8.44 16.28
N GLY A 319 -14.09 -7.55 17.15
CA GLY A 319 -15.51 -7.39 17.38
C GLY A 319 -16.27 -6.91 16.14
N TRP A 320 -15.65 -6.11 15.27
CA TRP A 320 -16.25 -5.74 13.99
C TRP A 320 -16.32 -6.93 13.02
N MET A 321 -15.27 -7.75 12.94
CA MET A 321 -15.25 -8.97 12.15
C MET A 321 -16.33 -9.95 12.62
N ASP A 322 -16.45 -10.19 13.93
CA ASP A 322 -17.48 -11.06 14.50
C ASP A 322 -18.90 -10.60 14.14
N ARG A 323 -19.19 -9.30 14.26
CA ARG A 323 -20.50 -8.74 13.84
C ARG A 323 -20.74 -8.92 12.35
N THR A 324 -19.71 -8.77 11.52
CA THR A 324 -19.83 -8.91 10.06
C THR A 324 -20.16 -10.35 9.68
N LEU A 325 -19.51 -11.33 10.30
CA LEU A 325 -19.84 -12.75 10.13
C LEU A 325 -21.26 -13.07 10.61
N GLY A 326 -21.69 -12.49 11.74
CA GLY A 326 -23.04 -12.68 12.27
C GLY A 326 -24.15 -12.11 11.38
N LEU A 327 -23.88 -11.03 10.63
CA LEU A 327 -24.84 -10.44 9.67
C LEU A 327 -25.06 -11.31 8.43
N GLN A 328 -24.12 -12.20 8.10
CA GLN A 328 -24.17 -13.09 6.94
C GLN A 328 -24.83 -14.44 7.26
N ALA A 329 -24.99 -14.77 8.55
CA ALA A 329 -25.58 -16.03 9.01
C ALA A 329 -27.13 -16.00 9.09
N VAL A 330 -27.77 -14.89 8.69
CA VAL A 330 -29.23 -14.65 8.71
C VAL A 330 -29.75 -14.46 7.29
#